data_AF-A0A8K0P8G0-F1
#
_entry.id   AF-A0A8K0P8G0-F1
#
_cell.length_a   1.000
_cell.length_b   1.000
_cell.length_c   1.000
_cell.angle_alpha   90.00
_cell.angle_beta   90.00
_cell.angle_gamma   90.00
#
_symmetry.space_group_name_H-M   'P 1'
#
loop_
_entity.id
_entity.type
_entity.pdbx_description
1 polymer ?
#
loop_
_entity_poly.entity_id
_entity_poly.type
_entity_poly.pdbx_seq_one_letter_code
_entity_poly.pdbx_strand_id
1 'polypeptide(L)'
;MICKDNSPINIVEGKGFLKLMKSVAPHFKVPSILGIFELSNHTAEYLRDVIQGLCKKWYIDLNKVVAISHKKAVKDPFGEEKHLSFFAHCIHFVATAGLSKVPDIFCVASDKLQQLQIDHGIAPNDVLKLKKDVPTRWNSTYFMIDRFIALSNYMGSVLLQNPYSPCFLHMNLMF
;
A
#
# COMPACT_ATOMS: atom_id res chain seq x y z
N MET A 1 12.33 10.79 -2.80
CA MET A 1 12.24 11.70 -3.96
C MET A 1 10.82 11.90 -4.43
N ILE A 2 10.29 11.15 -5.41
CA ILE A 2 8.97 11.47 -6.00
C ILE A 2 7.84 11.40 -4.96
N CYS A 3 7.60 10.25 -4.34
CA CYS A 3 6.52 10.11 -3.36
C CYS A 3 6.85 10.74 -1.99
N LYS A 4 8.11 10.66 -1.55
CA LYS A 4 8.53 11.13 -0.22
C LYS A 4 8.62 12.65 -0.13
N ASP A 5 9.11 13.29 -1.19
CA ASP A 5 9.44 14.71 -1.21
C ASP A 5 8.48 15.49 -2.13
N ASN A 6 7.32 14.87 -2.46
CA ASN A 6 6.27 15.42 -3.33
C ASN A 6 6.81 16.07 -4.61
N SER A 7 7.82 15.44 -5.22
CA SER A 7 8.48 15.97 -6.42
C SER A 7 7.66 15.67 -7.67
N PRO A 8 7.68 16.53 -8.70
CA PRO A 8 6.95 16.28 -9.93
C PRO A 8 7.50 15.03 -10.64
N ILE A 9 6.62 14.27 -11.30
CA ILE A 9 6.98 12.98 -11.90
C ILE A 9 8.04 13.15 -13.01
N ASN A 10 8.01 14.28 -13.73
CA ASN A 10 8.98 14.61 -14.79
C ASN A 10 10.40 14.90 -14.28
N ILE A 11 10.64 14.89 -12.96
CA ILE A 11 11.98 15.10 -12.39
C ILE A 11 13.01 14.09 -12.90
N VAL A 12 12.56 12.88 -13.26
CA VAL A 12 13.40 11.82 -13.82
C VAL A 12 13.93 12.13 -15.23
N GLU A 13 13.32 13.10 -15.91
CA GLU A 13 13.72 13.56 -17.25
C GLU A 13 14.65 14.79 -17.19
N GLY A 14 14.85 15.35 -15.99
CA GLY A 14 15.70 16.52 -15.79
C GLY A 14 17.16 16.23 -16.13
N LYS A 15 17.80 17.14 -16.88
CA LYS A 15 19.21 17.00 -17.31
C LYS A 15 20.17 16.71 -16.15
N GLY A 16 19.96 17.35 -14.99
CA GLY A 16 20.76 17.12 -13.78
C GLY A 16 20.59 15.70 -13.22
N PHE A 17 19.36 15.21 -13.15
CA PHE A 17 19.06 13.85 -12.69
C PHE A 17 19.65 12.80 -13.64
N LEU A 18 19.50 12.99 -14.95
CA LEU A 18 20.09 12.09 -15.95
C LEU A 18 21.62 12.05 -15.87
N LYS A 19 22.27 13.20 -15.63
CA LYS A 19 23.72 13.27 -15.43
C LYS A 19 24.14 12.51 -14.16
N LEU A 20 23.41 12.69 -13.06
CA LEU A 20 23.64 11.95 -11.82
C LEU A 20 23.51 10.44 -12.02
N MET A 21 22.44 9.99 -12.69
CA MET A 21 22.21 8.56 -12.92
C MET A 21 23.29 7.93 -13.81
N LYS A 22 23.80 8.64 -14.81
CA LYS A 22 24.95 8.17 -15.60
C LYS A 22 26.21 7.99 -14.77
N SER A 23 26.42 8.81 -13.74
CA SER A 23 27.57 8.68 -12.84
C SER A 23 27.40 7.57 -11.81
N VAL A 24 26.21 7.44 -11.20
CA VAL A 24 25.95 6.49 -10.11
C VAL A 24 25.67 5.08 -10.63
N ALA A 25 24.95 4.96 -11.74
CA ALA A 25 24.53 3.68 -12.31
C ALA A 25 24.59 3.75 -13.86
N PRO A 26 25.79 3.72 -14.46
CA PRO A 26 26.00 3.97 -15.89
C PRO A 26 25.26 2.98 -16.81
N HIS A 27 25.00 1.77 -16.33
CA HIS A 27 24.28 0.73 -17.09
C HIS A 27 22.76 0.77 -16.88
N PHE A 28 22.26 1.55 -15.93
CA PHE A 28 20.83 1.67 -15.68
C PHE A 28 20.21 2.68 -16.66
N LYS A 29 19.25 2.21 -17.46
CA LYS A 29 18.46 3.08 -18.31
C LYS A 29 17.31 3.69 -17.49
N VAL A 30 17.41 4.98 -17.22
CA VAL A 30 16.36 5.73 -16.51
C VAL A 30 15.03 5.58 -17.26
N PRO A 31 13.96 5.15 -16.58
CA PRO A 31 12.65 5.00 -17.22
C PRO A 31 12.09 6.37 -17.65
N SER A 32 11.29 6.36 -18.71
CA SER A 32 10.59 7.54 -19.23
C SER A 32 9.09 7.28 -19.25
N ILE A 33 8.30 8.35 -19.33
CA ILE A 33 6.84 8.26 -19.35
C ILE A 33 6.36 8.27 -20.80
N LEU A 34 5.66 7.21 -21.22
CA LEU A 34 5.06 7.13 -22.56
C LEU A 34 3.68 7.78 -22.64
N GLY A 35 2.98 7.91 -21.51
CA GLY A 35 1.70 8.59 -21.45
C GLY A 35 1.05 8.50 -20.07
N ILE A 36 0.17 9.45 -19.80
CA ILE A 36 -0.71 9.49 -18.62
C ILE A 36 -2.13 9.51 -19.17
N PHE A 37 -2.95 8.55 -18.76
CA PHE A 37 -4.32 8.40 -19.23
C PHE A 37 -5.25 8.36 -18.03
N GLU A 38 -6.32 9.14 -18.11
CA GLU A 38 -7.46 8.96 -17.23
C GLU A 38 -8.25 7.74 -17.73
N LEU A 39 -8.47 6.78 -16.84
CA LEU A 39 -9.16 5.55 -17.16
C LEU A 39 -10.64 5.71 -16.84
N SER A 40 -11.51 5.49 -17.84
CA SER A 40 -12.96 5.49 -17.63
C SER A 40 -13.50 4.15 -17.14
N ASN A 41 -12.74 3.07 -17.35
CA ASN A 41 -13.05 1.72 -16.89
C ASN A 41 -11.75 1.02 -16.44
N HIS A 42 -11.85 0.06 -15.53
CA HIS A 42 -10.70 -0.68 -14.96
C HIS A 42 -10.76 -2.19 -15.26
N THR A 43 -11.50 -2.59 -16.30
CA THR A 43 -11.52 -3.99 -16.77
C THR A 43 -10.21 -4.38 -17.45
N ALA A 44 -9.92 -5.69 -17.48
CA ALA A 44 -8.71 -6.22 -18.08
C ALA A 44 -8.65 -5.96 -19.60
N GLU A 45 -9.81 -6.06 -20.27
CA GLU A 45 -9.95 -5.86 -21.71
C GLU A 45 -9.70 -4.39 -22.09
N TYR A 46 -10.26 -3.46 -21.32
CA TYR A 46 -10.05 -2.02 -21.57
C TYR A 46 -8.58 -1.64 -21.37
N LEU A 47 -7.96 -2.14 -20.29
CA LEU A 47 -6.54 -1.90 -20.03
C LEU A 47 -5.64 -2.48 -21.13
N ARG A 48 -5.97 -3.66 -21.66
CA ARG A 48 -5.28 -4.21 -22.84
C ARG A 48 -5.37 -3.24 -24.00
N ASP A 49 -6.55 -2.74 -24.32
CA ASP A 49 -6.76 -1.89 -25.50
C ASP A 49 -6.02 -0.56 -25.36
N VAL A 50 -5.99 0.01 -24.14
CA VAL A 50 -5.18 1.21 -23.83
C VAL A 50 -3.68 0.94 -24.03
N ILE A 51 -3.16 -0.18 -23.49
CA ILE A 51 -1.74 -0.54 -23.63
C ILE A 51 -1.38 -0.81 -25.10
N GLN A 52 -2.21 -1.55 -25.83
CA GLN A 52 -2.00 -1.81 -27.25
C GLN A 52 -2.06 -0.52 -28.08
N GLY A 53 -2.99 0.38 -27.77
CA GLY A 53 -3.08 1.69 -28.39
C GLY A 53 -1.82 2.53 -28.15
N LEU A 54 -1.27 2.48 -26.92
CA LEU A 54 -0.02 3.15 -26.58
C LEU A 54 1.17 2.58 -27.36
N CYS A 55 1.30 1.25 -27.40
CA CYS A 55 2.36 0.59 -28.17
C CYS A 55 2.28 0.95 -29.66
N LYS A 56 1.09 0.91 -30.25
CA LYS A 56 0.87 1.32 -31.65
C LYS A 56 1.24 2.79 -31.88
N LYS A 57 0.80 3.70 -31.01
CA LYS A 57 1.07 5.15 -31.11
C LYS A 57 2.57 5.46 -31.12
N TRP A 58 3.35 4.74 -30.33
CA TRP A 58 4.79 4.93 -30.21
C TRP A 58 5.62 3.97 -31.09
N TYR A 59 4.98 3.24 -32.01
CA TYR A 59 5.62 2.26 -32.88
C TYR A 59 6.44 1.20 -32.11
N ILE A 60 5.95 0.82 -30.94
CA ILE A 60 6.55 -0.22 -30.09
C ILE A 60 5.93 -1.56 -30.47
N ASP A 61 6.77 -2.47 -30.95
CA ASP A 61 6.39 -3.87 -31.16
C ASP A 61 6.10 -4.55 -29.81
N LEU A 62 4.91 -5.14 -29.67
CA LEU A 62 4.49 -5.88 -28.48
C LEU A 62 5.42 -7.07 -28.16
N ASN A 63 6.16 -7.59 -29.13
CA ASN A 63 7.15 -8.64 -28.92
C ASN A 63 8.41 -8.12 -28.22
N LYS A 64 8.69 -6.81 -28.30
CA LYS A 64 9.80 -6.16 -27.58
C LYS A 64 9.41 -5.75 -26.16
N VAL A 65 8.12 -5.83 -25.80
CA VAL A 65 7.64 -5.58 -24.44
C VAL A 65 7.95 -6.83 -23.61
N VAL A 66 8.98 -6.72 -22.78
CA VAL A 66 9.46 -7.82 -21.92
C VAL A 66 8.49 -8.09 -20.77
N ALA A 67 7.94 -7.04 -20.17
CA ALA A 67 7.12 -7.16 -18.97
C ALA A 67 6.12 -6.00 -18.83
N ILE A 68 4.96 -6.30 -18.27
CA ILE A 68 3.93 -5.34 -17.88
C ILE A 68 3.49 -5.67 -16.44
N SER A 69 3.38 -4.65 -15.61
CA SER A 69 3.04 -4.77 -14.19
C SER A 69 1.55 -4.46 -13.95
N HIS A 70 0.68 -5.46 -14.00
CA HIS A 70 -0.70 -5.43 -13.44
C HIS A 70 -1.32 -6.82 -13.54
N LYS A 71 -1.70 -7.48 -12.42
CA LYS A 71 -1.94 -8.94 -12.43
C LYS A 71 -2.98 -9.41 -13.45
N LYS A 72 -4.25 -9.12 -13.22
CA LYS A 72 -5.33 -9.63 -14.09
C LYS A 72 -5.34 -8.98 -15.47
N ALA A 73 -5.06 -7.69 -15.52
CA ALA A 73 -5.02 -6.91 -16.75
C ALA A 73 -3.84 -7.22 -17.68
N VAL A 74 -2.88 -8.05 -17.24
CA VAL A 74 -1.76 -8.48 -18.08
C VAL A 74 -1.83 -9.97 -18.39
N LYS A 75 -2.13 -10.80 -17.39
CA LYS A 75 -2.18 -12.26 -17.59
C LYS A 75 -3.22 -12.67 -18.64
N ASP A 76 -4.44 -12.16 -18.52
CA ASP A 76 -5.54 -12.55 -19.41
C ASP A 76 -5.27 -12.09 -20.87
N PRO A 77 -4.81 -10.85 -21.12
CA PRO A 77 -4.62 -10.37 -22.50
C PRO A 77 -3.22 -10.53 -23.12
N PHE A 78 -2.15 -10.63 -22.34
CA PHE A 78 -0.77 -10.61 -22.83
C PHE A 78 0.05 -11.86 -22.47
N GLY A 79 -0.54 -12.79 -21.72
CA GLY A 79 0.14 -14.00 -21.25
C GLY A 79 0.80 -13.82 -19.88
N GLU A 80 0.97 -14.94 -19.19
CA GLU A 80 1.57 -14.96 -17.84
C GLU A 80 3.08 -14.65 -17.88
N GLU A 81 3.76 -15.00 -18.98
CA GLU A 81 5.17 -14.74 -19.22
C GLU A 81 5.51 -13.25 -19.31
N LYS A 82 4.54 -12.40 -19.71
CA LYS A 82 4.71 -10.95 -19.76
C LYS A 82 4.31 -10.26 -18.46
N HIS A 83 3.79 -11.00 -17.47
CA HIS A 83 3.41 -10.41 -16.20
C HIS A 83 4.60 -10.35 -15.24
N LEU A 84 4.99 -9.13 -14.88
CA LEU A 84 5.95 -8.90 -13.80
C LEU A 84 5.22 -8.45 -12.53
N SER A 85 5.31 -9.28 -11.49
CA SER A 85 4.79 -8.94 -10.16
C SER A 85 5.43 -7.66 -9.64
N PHE A 86 4.60 -6.74 -9.18
CA PHE A 86 5.08 -5.49 -8.61
C PHE A 86 5.69 -5.74 -7.22
N PHE A 87 6.93 -5.32 -6.98
CA PHE A 87 7.64 -5.60 -5.72
C PHE A 87 6.87 -5.12 -4.48
N ALA A 88 6.16 -4.00 -4.57
CA ALA A 88 5.34 -3.52 -3.46
C ALA A 88 4.16 -4.44 -3.14
N HIS A 89 3.61 -5.14 -4.15
CA HIS A 89 2.61 -6.17 -3.92
C HIS A 89 3.21 -7.33 -3.13
N CYS A 90 4.46 -7.74 -3.39
CA CYS A 90 5.12 -8.75 -2.57
C CYS A 90 5.25 -8.31 -1.10
N ILE A 91 5.67 -7.06 -0.84
CA ILE A 91 5.75 -6.51 0.53
C ILE A 91 4.38 -6.54 1.20
N HIS A 92 3.35 -6.06 0.52
CA HIS A 92 1.98 -6.04 1.06
C HIS A 92 1.48 -7.45 1.41
N PHE A 93 1.74 -8.45 0.56
CA PHE A 93 1.37 -9.83 0.84
C PHE A 93 2.12 -10.43 2.02
N VAL A 94 3.42 -10.16 2.15
CA VAL A 94 4.20 -10.62 3.31
C VAL A 94 3.66 -10.00 4.60
N ALA A 95 3.37 -8.69 4.58
CA ALA A 95 2.83 -8.00 5.73
C ALA A 95 1.43 -8.52 6.13
N THR A 96 0.52 -8.65 5.16
CA THR A 96 -0.85 -9.13 5.42
C THR A 96 -0.89 -10.61 5.82
N ALA A 97 -0.05 -11.46 5.23
CA ALA A 97 0.07 -12.87 5.62
C ALA A 97 0.67 -13.05 7.04
N GLY A 98 1.54 -12.14 7.47
CA GLY A 98 2.02 -12.11 8.85
C GLY A 98 0.90 -11.75 9.83
N LEU A 99 0.04 -10.81 9.44
CA LEU A 99 -1.00 -10.25 10.31
C LEU A 99 -2.29 -11.08 10.35
N SER A 100 -2.59 -11.87 9.32
CA SER A 100 -3.75 -12.77 9.30
C SER A 100 -3.70 -13.87 10.37
N LYS A 101 -2.52 -14.09 10.97
CA LYS A 101 -2.31 -15.02 12.09
C LYS A 101 -2.58 -14.37 13.45
N VAL A 102 -2.77 -13.06 13.51
CA VAL A 102 -3.09 -12.35 14.75
C VAL A 102 -4.62 -12.36 14.92
N PRO A 103 -5.15 -12.84 16.06
CA PRO A 103 -6.59 -12.81 16.31
C PRO A 103 -7.14 -11.38 16.22
N ASP A 104 -8.42 -11.27 15.86
CA ASP A 104 -9.09 -10.01 15.52
C ASP A 104 -9.23 -9.10 16.76
N ILE A 105 -8.15 -8.39 17.06
CA ILE A 105 -7.93 -7.61 18.29
C ILE A 105 -8.69 -6.27 18.27
N PHE A 106 -9.26 -5.87 17.13
CA PHE A 106 -9.66 -4.48 16.88
C PHE A 106 -11.16 -4.21 17.03
N CYS A 107 -11.94 -5.14 17.57
CA CYS A 107 -13.38 -5.00 17.83
C CYS A 107 -13.70 -4.36 19.20
N VAL A 108 -12.72 -3.77 19.88
CA VAL A 108 -12.86 -3.21 21.22
C VAL A 108 -13.61 -1.87 21.18
N ALA A 109 -14.55 -1.68 22.11
CA ALA A 109 -15.49 -0.56 22.19
C ALA A 109 -14.83 0.82 22.05
N SER A 110 -14.96 1.42 20.86
CA SER A 110 -14.40 2.73 20.48
C SER A 110 -14.81 3.86 21.43
N ASP A 111 -15.97 3.77 22.06
CA ASP A 111 -16.52 4.86 22.88
C ASP A 111 -15.81 4.98 24.23
N LYS A 112 -15.44 3.86 24.84
CA LYS A 112 -14.70 3.87 26.11
C LYS A 112 -13.25 4.32 25.93
N LEU A 113 -12.65 3.99 24.79
CA LEU A 113 -11.34 4.49 24.39
C LEU A 113 -11.35 6.01 24.19
N GLN A 114 -12.43 6.56 23.63
CA GLN A 114 -12.58 8.00 23.46
C GLN A 114 -12.77 8.69 24.82
N GLN A 115 -13.61 8.13 25.70
CA GLN A 115 -13.82 8.68 27.04
C GLN A 115 -12.54 8.73 27.86
N LEU A 116 -11.74 7.66 27.87
CA LEU A 116 -10.48 7.66 28.62
C LEU A 116 -9.48 8.69 28.10
N GLN A 117 -9.43 8.95 26.80
CA GLN A 117 -8.59 10.01 26.26
C GLN A 117 -9.02 11.39 26.79
N ILE A 118 -10.32 11.64 26.88
CA ILE A 118 -10.89 12.87 27.46
C ILE A 118 -10.57 12.97 28.95
N ASP A 119 -10.73 11.86 29.70
CA ASP A 119 -10.44 11.81 31.13
C ASP A 119 -8.95 12.10 31.43
N HIS A 120 -8.05 11.80 30.47
CA HIS A 120 -6.63 12.14 30.54
C HIS A 120 -6.30 13.54 29.97
N GLY A 121 -7.31 14.37 29.72
CA GLY A 121 -7.14 15.78 29.34
C GLY A 121 -7.04 16.06 27.84
N ILE A 122 -7.33 15.10 26.96
CA ILE A 122 -7.39 15.35 25.51
C ILE A 122 -8.72 16.04 25.17
N ALA A 123 -8.66 17.13 24.40
CA ALA A 123 -9.85 17.84 23.98
C ALA A 123 -10.75 16.93 23.10
N PRO A 124 -12.10 17.02 23.21
CA PRO A 124 -13.01 16.13 22.48
C PRO A 124 -12.79 16.06 20.95
N ASN A 125 -12.31 17.16 20.34
CA ASN A 125 -12.02 17.23 18.91
C ASN A 125 -10.71 16.54 18.50
N ASP A 126 -9.78 16.33 19.44
CA ASP A 126 -8.46 15.76 19.21
C ASP A 126 -8.38 14.27 19.57
N VAL A 127 -9.48 13.70 20.06
CA VAL A 127 -9.58 12.30 20.45
C VAL A 127 -9.41 11.39 19.23
N LEU A 128 -8.56 10.38 19.37
CA LEU A 128 -8.22 9.49 18.28
C LEU A 128 -9.07 8.22 18.31
N LYS A 129 -9.50 7.79 17.11
CA LYS A 129 -10.18 6.51 16.89
C LYS A 129 -9.20 5.48 16.34
N LEU A 130 -9.45 4.21 16.65
CA LEU A 130 -8.77 3.11 15.96
C LEU A 130 -9.10 3.15 14.47
N LYS A 131 -8.10 2.86 13.65
CA LYS A 131 -8.27 2.73 12.19
C LYS A 131 -8.47 1.27 11.87
N LYS A 132 -9.44 0.95 11.02
CA LYS A 132 -9.62 -0.41 10.50
C LYS A 132 -8.74 -0.63 9.28
N ASP A 133 -8.31 -1.87 9.11
CA ASP A 133 -7.66 -2.28 7.87
C ASP A 133 -8.67 -2.28 6.71
N VAL A 134 -8.21 -1.87 5.53
CA VAL A 134 -8.98 -1.83 4.29
C VAL A 134 -8.14 -2.51 3.22
N PRO A 135 -8.37 -3.81 2.92
CA PRO A 135 -7.50 -4.61 2.06
C PRO A 135 -7.21 -3.99 0.68
N THR A 136 -8.15 -3.19 0.15
CA THR A 136 -8.00 -2.51 -1.14
C THR A 136 -7.12 -1.25 -1.09
N ARG A 137 -6.71 -0.79 0.10
CA ARG A 137 -5.87 0.40 0.29
C ARG A 137 -4.55 0.01 0.96
N TRP A 138 -3.52 -0.29 0.17
CA TRP A 138 -2.15 -0.67 0.58
C TRP A 138 -1.73 -0.28 2.01
N ASN A 139 -1.84 1.01 2.38
CA ASN A 139 -1.25 1.55 3.62
C ASN A 139 -2.17 1.44 4.84
N SER A 140 -3.40 0.94 4.70
CA SER A 140 -4.38 0.87 5.79
C SER A 140 -3.86 0.02 6.96
N THR A 141 -3.23 -1.11 6.68
CA THR A 141 -2.70 -2.02 7.70
C THR A 141 -1.60 -1.35 8.52
N TYR A 142 -0.68 -0.65 7.86
CA TYR A 142 0.35 0.15 8.52
C TYR A 142 -0.27 1.22 9.42
N PHE A 143 -1.22 2.00 8.89
CA PHE A 143 -1.88 3.06 9.65
C PHE A 143 -2.74 2.52 10.81
N MET A 144 -3.29 1.32 10.68
CA MET A 144 -3.99 0.63 11.77
C MET A 144 -3.03 0.31 12.91
N ILE A 145 -1.88 -0.30 12.61
CA ILE A 145 -0.88 -0.68 13.62
C ILE A 145 -0.26 0.57 14.27
N ASP A 146 0.14 1.55 13.46
CA ASP A 146 0.67 2.83 13.95
C ASP A 146 -0.33 3.54 14.89
N ARG A 147 -1.62 3.52 14.54
CA ARG A 147 -2.69 4.06 15.41
C ARG A 147 -2.87 3.25 16.69
N PHE A 148 -2.74 1.93 16.61
CA PHE A 148 -2.83 1.06 17.78
C PHE A 148 -1.68 1.31 18.76
N ILE A 149 -0.45 1.44 18.26
CA ILE A 149 0.73 1.76 19.08
C ILE A 149 0.53 3.13 19.74
N ALA A 150 0.04 4.13 19.01
CA ALA A 150 -0.24 5.45 19.58
C ALA A 150 -1.30 5.43 20.70
N LEU A 151 -2.21 4.44 20.69
CA LEU A 151 -3.30 4.29 21.65
C LEU A 151 -3.04 3.21 22.71
N SER A 152 -1.88 2.54 22.69
CA SER A 152 -1.59 1.36 23.52
C SER A 152 -1.76 1.63 25.02
N ASN A 153 -1.42 2.84 25.47
CA ASN A 153 -1.52 3.27 26.87
C ASN A 153 -2.97 3.28 27.37
N TYR A 154 -3.94 3.61 26.51
CA TYR A 154 -5.35 3.58 26.86
C TYR A 154 -5.95 2.19 26.65
N MET A 155 -5.51 1.49 25.60
CA MET A 155 -6.02 0.17 25.21
C MET A 155 -5.90 -0.87 26.32
N GLY A 156 -4.78 -0.91 27.05
CA GLY A 156 -4.60 -1.86 28.16
C GLY A 156 -5.74 -1.78 29.19
N SER A 157 -6.12 -0.56 29.57
CA SER A 157 -7.20 -0.33 30.53
C SER A 157 -8.60 -0.68 29.97
N VAL A 158 -8.86 -0.38 28.70
CA VAL A 158 -10.14 -0.72 28.04
C VAL A 158 -10.30 -2.24 27.89
N LEU A 159 -9.22 -2.93 27.54
CA LEU A 159 -9.20 -4.39 27.34
C LEU A 159 -9.45 -5.14 28.65
N LEU A 160 -8.81 -4.71 29.75
CA LEU A 160 -9.00 -5.30 31.08
C LEU A 160 -10.44 -5.12 31.60
N GLN A 161 -11.12 -4.06 31.19
CA GLN A 161 -12.48 -3.74 31.65
C GLN A 161 -13.58 -4.37 30.77
N ASN A 162 -13.24 -5.06 29.67
CA ASN A 162 -14.21 -5.66 28.77
C ASN A 162 -14.07 -7.19 28.73
N PRO A 163 -15.02 -7.95 29.31
CA PRO A 163 -14.96 -9.41 29.41
C PRO A 163 -15.14 -10.14 28.06
N TYR A 164 -15.58 -9.44 27.02
CA TYR A 164 -15.67 -9.98 25.65
C TYR A 164 -14.50 -9.56 24.76
N SER A 165 -13.47 -8.89 25.31
CA SER A 165 -12.26 -8.60 24.55
C SER A 165 -11.54 -9.90 24.18
N PRO A 166 -10.99 -10.01 22.96
CA PRO A 166 -10.07 -11.09 22.61
C PRO A 166 -8.99 -11.18 23.70
N CYS A 167 -8.85 -12.34 24.32
CA CYS A 167 -8.00 -12.53 25.48
C CYS A 167 -6.53 -12.35 25.08
N PHE A 168 -5.98 -11.14 25.23
CA PHE A 168 -4.56 -10.85 24.95
C PHE A 168 -3.58 -11.68 25.80
N LEU A 169 -4.03 -12.17 26.96
CA LEU A 169 -3.22 -12.88 27.94
C LEU A 169 -3.08 -14.40 27.67
N HIS A 170 -3.72 -14.93 26.63
CA HIS A 170 -3.54 -16.33 26.20
C HIS A 170 -2.55 -16.50 25.05
N MET A 171 -1.62 -15.55 24.86
CA MET A 171 -0.42 -15.83 24.08
C MET A 171 0.41 -16.82 24.90
N ASN A 172 0.15 -18.11 24.70
CA ASN A 172 0.97 -19.21 25.18
C ASN A 172 2.42 -18.89 24.80
N LEU A 173 3.19 -18.41 25.77
CA LEU A 173 4.64 -18.55 25.80
C LEU A 173 4.93 -20.03 25.99
N MET A 174 4.64 -20.84 24.95
CA MET A 174 5.30 -22.10 24.76
C MET A 174 6.68 -21.77 24.21
N PHE A 175 7.65 -21.72 25.12
CA PHE A 175 9.04 -22.04 24.78
C PHE A 175 9.12 -23.51 24.33
#